data_AF-A0A7I7YHC0-F1
#
_entry.id   AF-A0A7I7YHC0-F1
#
_cell.length_a   1.000
_cell.length_b   1.000
_cell.length_c   1.000
_cell.angle_alpha   90.00
_cell.angle_beta   90.00
_cell.angle_gamma   90.00
#
_symmetry.space_group_name_H-M   'P 1'
#
loop_
_entity.id
_entity.type
_entity.pdbx_description
1 polymer ?
#
loop_
_entity_poly.entity_id
_entity_poly.type
_entity_poly.pdbx_seq_one_letter_code
_entity_poly.pdbx_strand_id
1 'polypeptide(L)' 'MLDRVERGERVIVTRDGRAIAELRPLPRRSASAVELIERRKGLPRVDPDVLRRDIDTVIDPTL' A
#
# COMPACT_ATOMS: atom_id res chain seq x y z
N MET A 1 15.32 -8.98 -0.66
CA MET A 1 15.40 -8.11 0.55
C MET A 1 14.92 -6.70 0.23
N LEU A 2 15.43 -6.07 -0.82
CA LEU A 2 15.04 -4.72 -1.20
C LEU A 2 13.53 -4.59 -1.53
N ASP A 3 12.96 -5.56 -2.25
CA ASP A 3 11.53 -5.59 -2.59
C ASP A 3 10.61 -5.61 -1.35
N ARG A 4 11.11 -6.09 -0.20
CA ARG A 4 10.35 -6.07 1.07
C ARG A 4 10.33 -4.66 1.64
N VAL A 5 11.47 -3.97 1.59
CA VAL A 5 11.59 -2.56 1.98
C VAL A 5 10.75 -1.67 1.07
N GLU A 6 10.71 -1.95 -0.24
CA GLU A 6 9.83 -1.25 -1.18
C GLU A 6 8.34 -1.42 -0.84
N ARG A 7 7.96 -2.59 -0.30
CA ARG A 7 6.59 -2.86 0.20
C ARG A 7 6.31 -2.26 1.58
N GLY A 8 7.29 -1.61 2.20
CA GLY A 8 7.12 -0.88 3.46
C GLY A 8 7.79 -1.52 4.68
N GLU A 9 8.51 -2.63 4.50
CA GLU A 9 9.16 -3.32 5.62
C GLU A 9 10.44 -2.64 6.08
N ARG A 10 10.73 -2.68 7.39
CA ARG A 10 12.02 -2.26 7.94
C ARG A 10 12.92 -3.47 8.13
N VAL A 11 14.16 -3.36 7.68
CA VAL A 11 15.12 -4.48 7.75
C VAL A 11 16.42 -4.01 8.40
N ILE A 12 16.90 -4.78 9.38
CA ILE A 12 18.20 -4.56 10.01
C ILE A 12 19.27 -5.28 9.22
N VAL A 13 20.32 -4.56 8.85
CA VAL A 13 21.53 -5.12 8.23
C VAL A 13 22.51 -5.47 9.33
N THR A 14 22.94 -6.74 9.37
CA THR A 14 23.93 -7.22 10.34
C THR A 14 25.23 -7.64 9.63
N ARG A 15 26.37 -7.39 10.27
CA ARG A 15 27.68 -7.96 9.93
C ARG A 15 28.20 -8.71 11.15
N ASP A 16 28.50 -9.99 10.99
CA ASP A 16 28.98 -10.87 12.07
C ASP A 16 28.06 -10.87 13.32
N GLY A 17 26.75 -10.92 13.10
CA GLY A 17 25.74 -10.91 14.17
C GLY A 17 25.50 -9.54 14.82
N ARG A 18 26.28 -8.51 14.46
CA ARG A 18 26.12 -7.14 14.96
C ARG A 18 25.33 -6.29 13.98
N ALA A 19 24.32 -5.57 14.45
CA ALA A 19 23.58 -4.60 13.65
C ALA A 19 24.48 -3.42 13.24
N ILE A 20 24.48 -3.09 11.95
CA ILE A 20 25.30 -2.01 11.38
C ILE A 20 24.48 -0.92 10.67
N ALA A 21 23.28 -1.24 10.20
CA ALA A 21 22.40 -0.29 9.52
C ALA A 21 20.94 -0.73 9.58
N GLU A 22 20.04 0.22 9.32
CA GLU A 22 18.62 -0.02 9.09
C GLU A 22 18.27 0.44 7.68
N LEU A 23 17.61 -0.42 6.92
CA LEU A 23 16.90 -0.05 5.70
C LEU A 23 15.42 0.15 6.07
N ARG A 24 14.92 1.33 5.73
CA ARG A 24 13.50 1.69 5.89
C ARG A 24 12.95 2.26 4.60
N PRO A 25 11.66 2.02 4.29
CA PRO A 25 11.01 2.70 3.19
C PRO A 25 11.08 4.21 3.38
N LEU A 26 11.24 4.93 2.28
CA LEU A 26 11.02 6.36 2.29
C LEU A 26 9.53 6.67 2.46
N PRO A 27 9.15 7.75 3.17
CA PRO A 27 7.77 8.16 3.25
C PRO A 27 7.21 8.36 1.84
N ARG A 28 6.14 7.63 1.51
CA ARG A 28 5.40 7.88 0.27
C ARG A 28 4.69 9.21 0.42
N ARG A 29 4.85 10.12 -0.53
CA ARG A 29 4.05 11.35 -0.56
C ARG A 29 2.58 10.95 -0.71
N SER A 30 1.77 11.23 0.32
CA SER A 30 0.33 11.11 0.22
C SER A 30 -0.20 12.17 -0.74
N ALA A 31 -1.21 11.82 -1.54
CA ALA A 31 -1.93 12.83 -2.31
C ALA A 31 -2.52 13.88 -1.37
N SER A 32 -2.44 15.15 -1.74
CA SER A 32 -3.13 16.23 -1.04
C SER A 32 -4.65 16.07 -1.15
N ALA A 33 -5.39 16.68 -0.22
CA ALA A 33 -6.86 16.69 -0.30
C ALA A 33 -7.37 17.27 -1.64
N VAL A 34 -6.71 18.30 -2.15
CA VAL A 34 -7.02 18.91 -3.46
C VAL A 34 -6.84 17.92 -4.60
N GLU A 35 -5.71 17.21 -4.65
CA GLU A 35 -5.49 16.17 -5.66
C GLU A 35 -6.51 15.04 -5.59
N LEU A 36 -6.91 14.65 -4.38
CA LEU A 36 -7.94 13.62 -4.19
C LEU A 36 -9.30 14.08 -4.72
N ILE A 37 -9.68 15.33 -4.46
CA ILE A 37 -10.92 15.93 -4.96
C ILE A 37 -10.92 15.98 -6.48
N GLU A 38 -9.85 16.49 -7.10
CA GLU A 38 -9.76 16.57 -8.56
C GLU A 38 -9.81 15.19 -9.22
N ARG A 39 -9.10 14.20 -8.68
CA ARG A 39 -9.18 12.82 -9.16
C ARG A 39 -10.60 12.25 -9.05
N ARG A 40 -11.30 12.52 -7.95
CA ARG A 40 -12.66 12.01 -7.71
C ARG A 40 -13.68 12.54 -8.72
N LYS A 41 -13.50 13.77 -9.22
CA LYS A 41 -14.40 14.37 -10.23
C LYS A 41 -14.44 13.59 -11.55
N GLY A 42 -13.34 12.93 -11.92
CA GLY A 42 -13.23 12.15 -13.15
C GLY A 42 -13.64 10.69 -13.04
N LEU A 43 -14.02 10.22 -11.84
CA LEU A 43 -14.39 8.82 -11.64
C LEU A 43 -15.82 8.54 -12.12
N PRO A 44 -16.09 7.36 -12.71
CA PRO A 44 -17.44 6.96 -13.04
C PRO A 44 -18.29 6.83 -11.77
N ARG A 45 -19.61 6.98 -11.90
CA ARG A 45 -20.53 6.58 -10.84
C ARG A 45 -20.50 5.05 -10.73
N VAL A 46 -20.20 4.57 -9.53
CA VAL A 46 -20.17 3.15 -9.21
C VAL A 46 -21.30 2.87 -8.23
N ASP A 47 -22.08 1.82 -8.50
CA ASP A 47 -23.04 1.28 -7.55
C ASP A 47 -22.27 0.52 -6.45
N PRO A 48 -22.38 0.93 -5.17
CA PRO A 48 -21.63 0.33 -4.09
C PRO A 48 -22.03 -1.12 -3.80
N ASP A 49 -23.28 -1.51 -4.06
CA ASP A 49 -23.77 -2.85 -3.78
C ASP A 49 -23.31 -3.84 -4.86
N VAL A 50 -23.27 -3.38 -6.11
CA VAL A 50 -22.70 -4.17 -7.22
C VAL A 50 -21.19 -4.36 -7.00
N LEU A 51 -20.46 -3.28 -6.70
CA LEU A 51 -19.02 -3.36 -6.44
C LEU A 51 -18.70 -4.29 -5.28
N ARG A 52 -19.49 -4.24 -4.19
CA ARG A 52 -19.29 -5.13 -3.05
C ARG A 52 -19.48 -6.59 -3.46
N ARG A 53 -20.56 -6.91 -4.17
CA ARG A 53 -20.79 -8.29 -4.63
C ARG A 53 -19.64 -8.80 -5.49
N ASP A 54 -19.12 -7.99 -6.40
CA ASP A 54 -17.97 -8.38 -7.25
C ASP A 54 -16.73 -8.68 -6.41
N ILE A 55 -16.43 -7.83 -5.42
CA ILE A 55 -15.32 -8.04 -4.48
C ILE A 55 -15.49 -9.36 -3.70
N ASP A 56 -16.70 -9.63 -3.21
CA ASP A 56 -17.01 -10.86 -2.46
C ASP A 56 -16.83 -12.13 -3.32
N THR A 57 -16.86 -12.01 -4.66
CA THR A 57 -16.58 -13.16 -5.54
C THR A 57 -15.08 -13.47 -5.70
N VAL A 58 -14.20 -12.51 -5.45
CA VAL A 58 -12.75 -12.64 -5.73
C VAL A 58 -11.88 -12.68 -4.47
N ILE A 59 -12.37 -12.15 -3.35
CA ILE A 59 -11.65 -12.21 -2.08
C ILE A 59 -11.92 -13.56 -1.42
N ASP A 60 -10.87 -14.29 -1.07
CA ASP A 60 -10.94 -15.41 -0.13
C ASP A 60 -10.88 -14.84 1.30
N PRO A 61 -11.96 -14.94 2.10
CA PRO A 61 -12.01 -14.40 3.45
C PRO A 61 -11.22 -15.24 4.47
N THR A 62 -10.59 -16.34 4.07
CA THR A 62 -9.86 -17.25 4.96
C THR A 62 -8.34 -17.02 5.03
N LEU A 63 -7.84 -15.98 4.35
CA LEU A 63 -6.41 -15.65 4.26
C LEU A 63 -5.87 -14.83 5.43
#